data_AF-A0AA36MQ09-F1
#
_entry.id   AF-A0AA36MQ09-F1
#
_cell.length_a   1.000
_cell.length_b   1.000
_cell.length_c   1.000
_cell.angle_alpha   90.00
_cell.angle_beta   90.00
_cell.angle_gamma   90.00
#
_symmetry.space_group_name_H-M   'P 1'
#
loop_
_entity.id
_entity.type
_entity.pdbx_description
1 polymer ?
#
loop_
_entity_poly.entity_id
_entity_poly.type
_entity_poly.pdbx_seq_one_letter_code
_entity_poly.pdbx_strand_id
1 'polypeptide(L)'
;MYGHAGREIIPLCNKQVDVDNLKEIRDAPEKRRQNKIQEIRAGASLLQRNGRFPSNRPCQDCAWAVLFGVVVMAVVGFCVYYSQEIDTTINDDSDFINGRTHDHLSVEDINHLALTVNLAGIAGTVASLFVAFFYMTAAHSCPRPIVYTSLYLVPALSILGGAVMLYFGFSRLNDPHLSEEKQGASYSFLFSGLALMAMGMCYGFCVFCCWSRYIPFTIQVLEMVADVSSQNPCMIVVSVLGACASSVWIVMVSVCYAMTMLKHEKDYANQNKHLMTPLDFVFVLTLGWGCGVIAMVCHTAYCGVFTRWYFAQPGNYLWKSLRVALTTSFGSICFGSFTIAAIRAVEALVRSAQRQASSDGAGLEGPRGPETQHGGLCAPVHPRHVDRMHRRSFGVLQRLGLRAVRPARHLLLRVRENHLQPHRLQQRPEHHRGSADQLRGEPRRALVRPGGRVRGRRDGLRALPRPRPPVHHRRGGAGGPDRRLRRRRHRPPNLQQRQQGNPRVLGGGSGPPAREPRVRGHPYGAQCKDSRR
;
A
#
# COMPACT_ATOMS: atom_id res chain seq x y z
N MET A 1 -0.53 -49.59 33.12
CA MET A 1 0.01 -48.23 33.29
C MET A 1 0.18 -47.59 31.91
N TYR A 2 -0.67 -46.65 31.52
CA TYR A 2 -0.36 -45.79 30.37
C TYR A 2 0.62 -44.74 30.86
N GLY A 3 1.88 -44.85 30.46
CA GLY A 3 2.88 -43.83 30.78
C GLY A 3 2.45 -42.49 30.22
N HIS A 4 2.50 -41.43 31.02
CA HIS A 4 2.31 -40.07 30.52
C HIS A 4 3.40 -39.79 29.49
N ALA A 5 3.02 -39.79 28.20
CA ALA A 5 3.85 -39.22 27.16
C ALA A 5 4.18 -37.78 27.56
N GLY A 6 5.47 -37.46 27.67
CA GLY A 6 5.92 -36.13 28.10
C GLY A 6 5.40 -35.09 27.11
N ARG A 7 4.66 -34.09 27.61
CA ARG A 7 4.08 -33.03 26.77
C ARG A 7 5.17 -32.32 25.99
N GLU A 8 4.98 -32.17 24.69
CA GLU A 8 6.00 -31.52 23.87
C GLU A 8 5.87 -30.00 23.95
N ILE A 9 6.78 -29.39 24.73
CA ILE A 9 6.87 -27.95 24.89
C ILE A 9 7.92 -27.40 23.94
N ILE A 10 7.50 -26.66 22.91
CA ILE A 10 8.42 -25.92 22.04
C ILE A 10 8.62 -24.49 22.60
N PRO A 11 9.86 -24.08 22.90
CA PRO A 11 10.16 -22.71 23.32
C PRO A 11 10.11 -21.76 22.11
N LEU A 12 8.98 -21.06 21.95
CA LEU A 12 8.78 -20.02 20.96
C LEU A 12 9.05 -18.64 21.60
N CYS A 13 10.29 -18.18 21.43
CA CYS A 13 10.78 -16.93 22.01
C CYS A 13 10.75 -16.97 23.55
N ASN A 14 9.80 -16.27 24.17
CA ASN A 14 9.59 -16.23 25.62
C ASN A 14 8.30 -16.95 26.03
N LYS A 15 7.58 -17.57 25.08
CA LYS A 15 6.38 -18.38 25.37
C LYS A 15 6.70 -19.85 25.12
N GLN A 16 6.45 -20.67 26.13
CA GLN A 16 6.37 -22.10 25.98
C GLN A 16 5.03 -22.43 25.33
N VAL A 17 5.05 -23.07 24.15
CA VAL A 17 3.83 -23.51 23.47
C VAL A 17 3.77 -25.03 23.57
N ASP A 18 2.76 -25.49 24.29
CA ASP A 18 2.33 -26.89 24.35
C ASP A 18 1.67 -27.23 23.01
N VAL A 19 2.37 -27.99 22.17
CA VAL A 19 1.97 -28.26 20.79
C VAL A 19 0.77 -29.22 20.75
N ASP A 20 0.66 -30.09 21.75
CA ASP A 20 -0.42 -31.07 21.90
C ASP A 20 -1.76 -30.41 22.24
N ASN A 21 -1.71 -29.22 22.85
CA ASN A 21 -2.89 -28.42 23.19
C ASN A 21 -3.43 -27.57 22.01
N LEU A 22 -2.74 -27.53 20.86
CA LEU A 22 -3.23 -26.83 19.67
C LEU A 22 -4.37 -27.61 19.02
N LYS A 23 -5.60 -27.09 19.11
CA LYS A 23 -6.83 -27.72 18.57
C LYS A 23 -6.68 -28.26 17.15
N GLU A 24 -6.05 -27.50 16.24
CA GLU A 24 -5.84 -27.92 14.84
C GLU A 24 -4.80 -29.04 14.62
N ILE A 25 -4.05 -29.39 15.66
CA ILE A 25 -3.04 -30.46 15.69
C ILE A 25 -3.65 -31.68 16.38
N ARG A 26 -4.31 -31.45 17.52
CA ARG A 26 -5.08 -32.45 18.26
C ARG A 26 -6.15 -33.12 17.40
N ASP A 27 -6.92 -32.35 16.64
CA ASP A 27 -8.04 -32.88 15.85
C ASP A 27 -7.59 -33.40 14.45
N ALA A 28 -6.28 -33.38 14.13
CA ALA A 28 -5.73 -33.83 12.85
C ALA A 28 -5.31 -35.33 12.86
N PRO A 29 -5.39 -36.05 11.72
CA PRO A 29 -4.87 -37.41 11.60
C PRO A 29 -3.36 -37.47 11.90
N GLU A 30 -2.91 -38.54 12.55
CA GLU A 30 -1.56 -38.63 13.13
C GLU A 30 -0.43 -38.28 12.14
N LYS A 31 -0.47 -38.77 10.90
CA LYS A 31 0.51 -38.40 9.86
C LYS A 31 0.52 -36.89 9.54
N ARG A 32 -0.65 -36.25 9.52
CA ARG A 32 -0.78 -34.79 9.29
C ARG A 32 -0.37 -34.01 10.54
N ARG A 33 -0.62 -34.57 11.73
CA ARG A 33 -0.19 -34.04 13.02
C ARG A 33 1.35 -33.98 13.08
N GLN A 34 2.03 -35.09 12.84
CA GLN A 34 3.49 -35.18 12.84
C GLN A 34 4.13 -34.24 11.81
N ASN A 35 3.58 -34.16 10.59
CA ASN A 35 4.04 -33.19 9.58
C ASN A 35 3.91 -31.74 10.08
N LYS A 36 2.75 -31.34 10.65
CA LYS A 36 2.55 -30.01 11.23
C LYS A 36 3.54 -29.73 12.38
N ILE A 37 3.77 -30.70 13.27
CA ILE A 37 4.73 -30.56 14.38
C ILE A 37 6.15 -30.36 13.81
N GLN A 38 6.54 -31.13 12.80
CA GLN A 38 7.84 -30.98 12.14
C GLN A 38 7.99 -29.62 11.44
N GLU A 39 6.95 -29.13 10.76
CA GLU A 39 6.90 -27.78 10.17
C GLU A 39 7.04 -26.68 11.24
N ILE A 40 6.36 -26.83 12.39
CA ILE A 40 6.47 -25.90 13.53
C ILE A 40 7.88 -25.93 14.13
N ARG A 41 8.48 -27.11 14.36
CA ARG A 41 9.88 -27.24 14.82
C ARG A 41 10.86 -26.61 13.83
N ALA A 42 10.69 -26.86 12.53
CA ALA A 42 11.52 -26.26 11.49
C ALA A 42 11.42 -24.73 11.52
N GLY A 43 10.21 -24.18 11.54
CA GLY A 43 9.96 -22.74 11.70
C GLY A 43 10.57 -22.16 12.98
N ALA A 44 10.39 -22.84 14.12
CA ALA A 44 10.98 -22.44 15.40
C ALA A 44 12.51 -22.39 15.34
N SER A 45 13.16 -23.41 14.76
CA SER A 45 14.61 -23.46 14.60
C SER A 45 15.15 -22.35 13.69
N LEU A 46 14.43 -22.01 12.62
CA LEU A 46 14.76 -20.88 11.74
C LEU A 46 14.61 -19.52 12.46
N LEU A 47 13.59 -19.37 13.31
CA LEU A 47 13.36 -18.18 14.14
C LEU A 47 14.34 -18.02 15.31
N GLN A 48 15.00 -19.10 15.73
CA GLN A 48 16.08 -19.09 16.70
C GLN A 48 17.44 -18.81 16.03
N ARG A 49 17.71 -19.41 14.85
CA ARG A 49 18.97 -19.23 14.12
C ARG A 49 19.13 -17.84 13.51
N ASN A 50 18.04 -17.22 13.06
CA ASN A 50 18.07 -15.91 12.41
C ASN A 50 17.64 -14.81 13.39
N GLY A 51 18.55 -13.87 13.68
CA GLY A 51 18.27 -12.71 14.53
C GLY A 51 17.16 -11.84 13.94
N ARG A 52 15.94 -11.91 14.50
CA ARG A 52 14.71 -11.28 13.98
C ARG A 52 14.82 -9.77 13.78
N PHE A 53 15.61 -9.09 14.60
CA PHE A 53 15.84 -7.65 14.53
C PHE A 53 17.34 -7.36 14.69
N PRO A 54 18.14 -7.39 13.60
CA PRO A 54 19.54 -6.99 13.68
C PRO A 54 19.62 -5.54 14.15
N SER A 55 20.49 -5.28 15.14
CA SER A 55 20.74 -3.95 15.69
C SER A 55 21.32 -2.99 14.65
N ASN A 56 22.24 -3.51 13.84
CA ASN A 56 22.86 -2.80 12.74
C ASN A 56 22.17 -3.22 11.43
N ARG A 57 21.33 -2.33 10.89
CA ARG A 57 20.86 -2.41 9.50
C ARG A 57 21.62 -1.34 8.71
N PRO A 58 22.34 -1.67 7.63
CA PRO A 58 22.92 -0.64 6.78
C PRO A 58 21.79 0.19 6.18
N CYS A 59 21.94 1.51 6.13
CA CYS A 59 21.03 2.36 5.39
C CYS A 59 21.24 2.09 3.89
N GLN A 60 20.35 1.29 3.30
CA GLN A 60 20.28 1.12 1.86
C GLN A 60 19.62 2.37 1.25
N ASP A 61 19.97 2.67 0.00
CA ASP A 61 19.34 3.72 -0.80
C ASP A 61 19.46 5.16 -0.22
N CYS A 62 20.51 5.47 0.56
CA CYS A 62 20.76 6.81 1.12
C CYS A 62 20.68 7.94 0.10
N ALA A 63 21.09 7.71 -1.15
CA ALA A 63 21.00 8.70 -2.23
C ALA A 63 19.56 9.20 -2.45
N TRP A 64 18.55 8.32 -2.32
CA TRP A 64 17.14 8.69 -2.47
C TRP A 64 16.59 9.48 -1.28
N ALA A 65 17.10 9.21 -0.07
CA ALA A 65 16.80 10.03 1.10
C ALA A 65 17.39 11.44 0.98
N VAL A 66 18.65 11.56 0.51
CA VAL A 66 19.30 12.85 0.26
C VAL A 66 18.58 13.62 -0.85
N LEU A 67 18.26 12.97 -1.97
CA LEU A 67 17.52 13.60 -3.08
C LEU A 67 16.15 14.10 -2.64
N PHE A 68 15.40 13.31 -1.86
CA PHE A 68 14.14 13.76 -1.30
C PHE A 68 14.32 14.95 -0.34
N GLY A 69 15.36 14.92 0.51
CA GLY A 69 15.71 16.05 1.37
C GLY A 69 16.02 17.34 0.59
N VAL A 70 16.76 17.25 -0.52
CA VAL A 70 17.03 18.39 -1.42
C VAL A 70 15.72 18.93 -2.03
N VAL A 71 14.81 18.06 -2.45
CA VAL A 71 13.50 18.49 -2.98
C VAL A 71 12.63 19.16 -1.92
N VAL A 72 12.62 18.64 -0.68
CA VAL A 72 11.92 19.29 0.44
C VAL A 72 12.51 20.68 0.72
N MET A 73 13.84 20.80 0.79
CA MET A 73 14.51 22.09 0.99
C MET A 73 14.26 23.06 -0.17
N ALA A 74 14.21 22.58 -1.42
CA ALA A 74 13.87 23.40 -2.57
C ALA A 74 12.43 23.91 -2.51
N VAL A 75 11.44 23.06 -2.19
CA VAL A 75 10.03 23.48 -2.03
C VAL A 75 9.89 24.51 -0.91
N VAL A 76 10.53 24.30 0.24
CA VAL A 76 10.53 25.28 1.34
C VAL A 76 11.20 26.59 0.91
N GLY A 77 12.35 26.52 0.25
CA GLY A 77 13.07 27.69 -0.26
C GLY A 77 12.26 28.49 -1.29
N PHE A 78 11.59 27.83 -2.23
CA PHE A 78 10.69 28.47 -3.20
C PHE A 78 9.51 29.16 -2.51
N CYS A 79 8.87 28.50 -1.55
CA CYS A 79 7.71 29.07 -0.88
C CYS A 79 8.10 30.25 0.05
N VAL A 80 9.30 30.25 0.65
CA VAL A 80 9.85 31.41 1.38
C VAL A 80 10.21 32.55 0.42
N TYR A 81 10.93 32.25 -0.66
CA TYR A 81 11.31 33.22 -1.69
C TYR A 81 10.07 33.93 -2.27
N TYR A 82 9.05 33.18 -2.66
CA TYR A 82 7.81 33.76 -3.17
C TYR A 82 7.01 34.50 -2.09
N SER A 83 7.03 34.09 -0.82
CA SER A 83 6.37 34.86 0.25
C SER A 83 6.99 36.25 0.46
N GLN A 84 8.28 36.43 0.15
CA GLN A 84 8.95 37.74 0.21
C GLN A 84 8.64 38.59 -1.03
N GLU A 85 8.53 37.97 -2.21
CA GLU A 85 8.23 38.68 -3.46
C GLU A 85 6.76 39.18 -3.55
N ILE A 86 5.83 38.59 -2.78
CA ILE A 86 4.44 39.07 -2.66
C ILE A 86 4.34 40.43 -1.94
N ASP A 87 5.27 40.75 -1.03
CA ASP A 87 5.02 41.67 0.08
C ASP A 87 5.34 43.16 -0.21
N THR A 88 5.72 43.52 -1.45
CA THR A 88 6.32 44.86 -1.72
C THR A 88 5.95 45.61 -3.00
N THR A 89 5.52 44.97 -4.10
CA THR A 89 5.38 45.70 -5.40
C THR A 89 3.97 45.84 -5.96
N ILE A 90 2.97 45.14 -5.43
CA ILE A 90 1.57 45.24 -5.91
C ILE A 90 0.93 46.61 -5.57
N ASN A 91 1.55 47.39 -4.69
CA ASN A 91 0.97 48.61 -4.11
C ASN A 91 1.52 49.93 -4.67
N ASP A 92 2.57 49.89 -5.51
CA ASP A 92 3.32 51.08 -5.97
C ASP A 92 3.10 51.44 -7.45
N ASP A 93 2.36 50.63 -8.22
CA ASP A 93 1.91 51.05 -9.56
C ASP A 93 0.86 52.18 -9.42
N SER A 94 1.22 53.38 -9.87
CA SER A 94 0.32 54.55 -9.88
C SER A 94 -0.94 54.36 -10.73
N ASP A 95 -0.97 53.30 -11.56
CA ASP A 95 -2.11 52.90 -12.38
C ASP A 95 -3.14 52.06 -11.61
N PHE A 96 -2.93 51.76 -10.32
CA PHE A 96 -3.89 51.09 -9.42
C PHE A 96 -5.11 51.98 -9.04
N ILE A 97 -5.47 52.93 -9.91
CA ILE A 97 -6.61 53.82 -9.74
C ILE A 97 -7.90 53.00 -9.90
N ASN A 98 -8.67 52.89 -8.82
CA ASN A 98 -9.91 52.12 -8.65
C ASN A 98 -9.77 50.61 -8.32
N GLY A 99 -8.63 50.14 -7.82
CA GLY A 99 -8.54 48.82 -7.16
C GLY A 99 -8.76 47.61 -8.08
N ARG A 100 -8.49 47.76 -9.38
CA ARG A 100 -8.53 46.68 -10.38
C ARG A 100 -7.13 46.47 -10.93
N THR A 101 -6.70 45.20 -11.00
CA THR A 101 -5.52 44.83 -11.78
C THR A 101 -5.79 45.00 -13.27
N HIS A 102 -4.72 45.01 -14.07
CA HIS A 102 -4.77 45.15 -15.52
C HIS A 102 -5.57 44.02 -16.22
N ASP A 103 -5.82 42.90 -15.52
CA ASP A 103 -6.56 41.73 -16.01
C ASP A 103 -7.99 41.64 -15.44
N HIS A 104 -8.48 42.69 -14.78
CA HIS A 104 -9.79 42.81 -14.13
C HIS A 104 -10.10 41.81 -12.98
N LEU A 105 -9.20 40.91 -12.61
CA LEU A 105 -9.35 40.13 -11.37
C LEU A 105 -9.06 41.00 -10.15
N SER A 106 -9.95 40.98 -9.16
CA SER A 106 -9.67 41.63 -7.88
C SER A 106 -8.65 40.79 -7.10
N VAL A 107 -7.76 41.45 -6.36
CA VAL A 107 -6.83 40.78 -5.44
C VAL A 107 -7.59 40.01 -4.35
N GLU A 108 -8.80 40.48 -4.04
CA GLU A 108 -9.76 39.86 -3.12
C GLU A 108 -10.21 38.47 -3.61
N ASP A 109 -10.48 38.28 -4.92
CA ASP A 109 -10.88 36.99 -5.50
C ASP A 109 -9.79 35.90 -5.37
N ILE A 110 -8.53 36.25 -5.63
CA ILE A 110 -7.39 35.31 -5.54
C ILE A 110 -7.18 34.88 -4.09
N ASN A 111 -7.22 35.83 -3.16
CA ASN A 111 -7.11 35.57 -1.73
C ASN A 111 -8.30 34.74 -1.22
N HIS A 112 -9.52 35.03 -1.64
CA HIS A 112 -10.69 34.22 -1.29
C HIS A 112 -10.62 32.80 -1.85
N LEU A 113 -10.15 32.60 -3.09
CA LEU A 113 -9.99 31.27 -3.66
C LEU A 113 -8.93 30.46 -2.91
N ALA A 114 -7.75 31.05 -2.67
CA ALA A 114 -6.66 30.39 -1.94
C ALA A 114 -7.06 30.08 -0.49
N LEU A 115 -7.71 31.02 0.21
CA LEU A 115 -8.24 30.83 1.56
C LEU A 115 -9.30 29.72 1.59
N THR A 116 -10.24 29.72 0.65
CA THR A 116 -11.33 28.73 0.58
C THR A 116 -10.80 27.31 0.33
N VAL A 117 -9.84 27.15 -0.59
CA VAL A 117 -9.22 25.84 -0.88
C VAL A 117 -8.43 25.32 0.33
N ASN A 118 -7.65 26.18 0.99
CA ASN A 118 -6.90 25.80 2.19
C ASN A 118 -7.83 25.47 3.37
N LEU A 119 -8.85 26.29 3.62
CA LEU A 119 -9.84 26.06 4.68
C LEU A 119 -10.63 24.78 4.45
N ALA A 120 -11.04 24.49 3.21
CA ALA A 120 -11.68 23.22 2.84
C ALA A 120 -10.74 22.02 3.04
N GLY A 121 -9.45 22.17 2.73
CA GLY A 121 -8.43 21.14 2.97
C GLY A 121 -8.22 20.86 4.47
N ILE A 122 -8.15 21.90 5.30
CA ILE A 122 -8.03 21.79 6.76
C ILE A 122 -9.30 21.16 7.35
N ALA A 123 -10.48 21.67 7.00
CA ALA A 123 -11.77 21.15 7.46
C ALA A 123 -11.96 19.68 7.07
N GLY A 124 -11.61 19.32 5.83
CA GLY A 124 -11.62 17.94 5.35
C GLY A 124 -10.64 17.04 6.12
N THR A 125 -9.44 17.54 6.45
CA THR A 125 -8.47 16.81 7.29
C THR A 125 -9.05 16.55 8.67
N VAL A 126 -9.57 17.59 9.35
CA VAL A 126 -10.16 17.49 10.68
C VAL A 126 -11.36 16.53 10.70
N ALA A 127 -12.30 16.68 9.77
CA ALA A 127 -13.45 15.77 9.63
C ALA A 127 -13.01 14.32 9.41
N SER A 128 -11.97 14.08 8.59
CA SER A 128 -11.44 12.74 8.36
C SER A 128 -10.81 12.12 9.60
N LEU A 129 -10.16 12.92 10.46
CA LEU A 129 -9.61 12.47 11.74
C LEU A 129 -10.71 12.11 12.74
N PHE A 130 -11.78 12.91 12.82
CA PHE A 130 -12.96 12.57 13.65
C PHE A 130 -13.63 11.27 13.20
N VAL A 131 -13.84 11.10 11.89
CA VAL A 131 -14.42 9.86 11.32
C VAL A 131 -13.49 8.67 11.57
N ALA A 132 -12.18 8.83 11.42
CA ALA A 132 -11.21 7.77 11.70
C ALA A 132 -11.16 7.39 13.19
N PHE A 133 -11.23 8.36 14.10
CA PHE A 133 -11.30 8.12 15.54
C PHE A 133 -12.59 7.37 15.94
N PHE A 134 -13.74 7.79 15.41
CA PHE A 134 -15.00 7.10 15.63
C PHE A 134 -14.97 5.68 15.07
N TYR A 135 -14.45 5.49 13.85
CA TYR A 135 -14.29 4.18 13.23
C TYR A 135 -13.40 3.24 14.05
N MET A 136 -12.25 3.72 14.53
CA MET A 136 -11.33 2.92 15.37
C MET A 136 -11.95 2.58 16.73
N THR A 137 -12.63 3.53 17.36
CA THR A 137 -13.33 3.32 18.64
C THR A 137 -14.42 2.27 18.48
N ALA A 138 -15.23 2.39 17.42
CA ALA A 138 -16.27 1.43 17.12
C ALA A 138 -15.68 0.05 16.73
N ALA A 139 -14.53 0.00 16.03
CA ALA A 139 -13.88 -1.24 15.61
C ALA A 139 -13.39 -2.08 16.81
N HIS A 140 -13.01 -1.42 17.90
CA HIS A 140 -12.69 -2.05 19.17
C HIS A 140 -13.94 -2.59 19.88
N SER A 141 -15.03 -1.82 19.93
CA SER A 141 -16.26 -2.24 20.62
C SER A 141 -17.07 -3.30 19.87
N CYS A 142 -17.09 -3.26 18.53
CA CYS A 142 -18.03 -3.98 17.68
C CYS A 142 -17.43 -4.34 16.30
N PRO A 143 -16.39 -5.19 16.22
CA PRO A 143 -15.74 -5.53 14.94
C PRO A 143 -16.70 -6.20 13.94
N ARG A 144 -17.67 -7.00 14.42
CA ARG A 144 -18.67 -7.68 13.57
C ARG A 144 -19.55 -6.70 12.79
N PRO A 145 -20.34 -5.79 13.41
CA PRO A 145 -21.05 -4.74 12.70
C PRO A 145 -20.19 -3.96 11.72
N ILE A 146 -18.92 -3.68 12.04
CA ILE A 146 -18.07 -2.82 11.22
C ILE A 146 -17.53 -3.48 9.96
N VAL A 147 -17.22 -4.77 10.00
CA VAL A 147 -16.93 -5.51 8.76
C VAL A 147 -18.16 -5.53 7.86
N TYR A 148 -19.36 -5.75 8.39
CA TYR A 148 -20.59 -5.73 7.58
C TYR A 148 -20.93 -4.34 7.05
N THR A 149 -20.91 -3.29 7.89
CA THR A 149 -21.22 -1.93 7.44
C THR A 149 -20.20 -1.45 6.42
N SER A 150 -18.89 -1.63 6.63
CA SER A 150 -17.89 -1.22 5.64
C SER A 150 -18.00 -1.97 4.30
N LEU A 151 -18.38 -3.26 4.30
CA LEU A 151 -18.63 -4.03 3.07
C LEU A 151 -19.90 -3.58 2.32
N TYR A 152 -20.99 -3.27 3.03
CA TYR A 152 -22.27 -2.90 2.41
C TYR A 152 -22.46 -1.39 2.19
N LEU A 153 -21.72 -0.52 2.89
CA LEU A 153 -21.81 0.94 2.76
C LEU A 153 -21.39 1.40 1.36
N VAL A 154 -20.30 0.87 0.81
CA VAL A 154 -19.82 1.24 -0.53
C VAL A 154 -20.84 0.95 -1.65
N PRO A 155 -21.42 -0.27 -1.77
CA PRO A 155 -22.46 -0.52 -2.77
C PRO A 155 -23.75 0.24 -2.48
N ALA A 156 -24.17 0.37 -1.21
CA ALA A 156 -25.36 1.14 -0.86
C ALA A 156 -25.25 2.62 -1.24
N LEU A 157 -24.12 3.28 -0.91
CA LEU A 157 -23.86 4.67 -1.30
C LEU A 157 -23.71 4.82 -2.83
N SER A 158 -23.16 3.82 -3.52
CA SER A 158 -23.06 3.83 -4.99
C SER A 158 -24.43 3.72 -5.66
N ILE A 159 -25.31 2.85 -5.14
CA ILE A 159 -26.69 2.71 -5.62
C ILE A 159 -27.49 3.98 -5.33
N LEU A 160 -27.42 4.51 -4.10
CA LEU A 160 -28.10 5.73 -3.70
C LEU A 160 -27.62 6.94 -4.50
N GLY A 161 -26.30 7.13 -4.64
CA GLY A 161 -25.72 8.18 -5.47
C GLY A 161 -26.11 8.05 -6.93
N GLY A 162 -26.15 6.83 -7.46
CA GLY A 162 -26.63 6.54 -8.82
C GLY A 162 -28.09 6.92 -9.01
N ALA A 163 -28.97 6.55 -8.06
CA ALA A 163 -30.39 6.90 -8.06
C ALA A 163 -30.63 8.42 -7.95
N VAL A 164 -29.87 9.12 -7.11
CA VAL A 164 -29.93 10.59 -6.99
C VAL A 164 -29.49 11.27 -8.29
N MET A 165 -28.42 10.79 -8.94
CA MET A 165 -27.99 11.31 -10.25
C MET A 165 -29.00 11.02 -11.37
N LEU A 166 -29.67 9.86 -11.33
CA LEU A 166 -30.77 9.54 -12.25
C LEU A 166 -31.96 10.48 -12.03
N TYR A 167 -32.39 10.69 -10.78
CA TYR A 167 -33.46 11.62 -10.42
C TYR A 167 -33.19 13.03 -10.95
N PHE A 168 -32.02 13.61 -10.65
CA PHE A 168 -31.65 14.93 -11.17
C PHE A 168 -31.55 14.97 -12.71
N GLY A 169 -31.15 13.87 -13.35
CA GLY A 169 -31.15 13.76 -14.81
C GLY A 169 -32.56 13.81 -15.41
N PHE A 170 -33.51 13.07 -14.83
CA PHE A 170 -34.92 13.08 -15.26
C PHE A 170 -35.63 14.39 -14.94
N SER A 171 -35.44 14.95 -13.74
CA SER A 171 -36.01 16.26 -13.37
C SER A 171 -35.61 17.37 -14.34
N ARG A 172 -34.38 17.33 -14.89
CA ARG A 172 -33.93 18.28 -15.92
C ARG A 172 -34.45 17.99 -17.33
N LEU A 173 -34.74 16.73 -17.68
CA LEU A 173 -35.34 16.41 -18.99
C LEU A 173 -36.82 16.78 -19.07
N ASN A 174 -37.51 16.86 -17.92
CA ASN A 174 -38.92 17.25 -17.85
C ASN A 174 -39.14 18.78 -17.89
N ASP A 175 -38.07 19.59 -17.90
CA ASP A 175 -38.17 21.06 -18.01
C ASP A 175 -38.29 21.47 -19.49
N PRO A 176 -39.45 22.01 -19.94
CA PRO A 176 -39.67 22.35 -21.35
C PRO A 176 -38.86 23.58 -21.80
N HIS A 177 -38.26 24.35 -20.90
CA HIS A 177 -37.45 25.53 -21.22
C HIS A 177 -35.94 25.23 -21.29
N LEU A 178 -35.54 23.95 -21.27
CA LEU A 178 -34.14 23.56 -21.24
C LEU A 178 -33.46 23.69 -22.62
N SER A 179 -32.59 24.69 -22.77
CA SER A 179 -31.70 24.88 -23.94
C SER A 179 -30.89 23.61 -24.29
N GLU A 180 -30.71 23.31 -25.58
CA GLU A 180 -30.06 22.07 -26.08
C GLU A 180 -28.71 21.73 -25.42
N GLU A 181 -27.86 22.74 -25.16
CA GLU A 181 -26.57 22.55 -24.48
C GLU A 181 -26.72 21.88 -23.10
N LYS A 182 -27.72 22.32 -22.32
CA LYS A 182 -28.04 21.77 -20.99
C LYS A 182 -28.62 20.35 -21.10
N GLN A 183 -29.24 20.00 -22.22
CA GLN A 183 -29.74 18.65 -22.48
C GLN A 183 -28.59 17.63 -22.52
N GLY A 184 -27.43 18.00 -23.10
CA GLY A 184 -26.20 17.20 -23.08
C GLY A 184 -25.67 16.91 -21.67
N ALA A 185 -25.82 17.86 -20.75
CA ALA A 185 -25.50 17.66 -19.33
C ALA A 185 -26.48 16.66 -18.67
N SER A 186 -27.78 16.75 -18.95
CA SER A 186 -28.80 15.83 -18.42
C SER A 186 -28.55 14.37 -18.81
N TYR A 187 -28.24 14.08 -20.09
CA TYR A 187 -27.84 12.74 -20.52
C TYR A 187 -26.56 12.24 -19.83
N SER A 188 -25.61 13.15 -19.54
CA SER A 188 -24.39 12.81 -18.81
C SER A 188 -24.66 12.41 -17.36
N PHE A 189 -25.62 13.08 -16.69
CA PHE A 189 -26.10 12.67 -15.36
C PHE A 189 -26.80 11.30 -15.39
N LEU A 190 -27.67 11.06 -16.37
CA LEU A 190 -28.35 9.76 -16.51
C LEU A 190 -27.36 8.60 -16.72
N PHE A 191 -26.42 8.75 -17.67
CA PHE A 191 -25.44 7.71 -17.96
C PHE A 191 -24.50 7.43 -16.77
N SER A 192 -24.05 8.49 -16.08
CA SER A 192 -23.20 8.31 -14.90
C SER A 192 -23.95 7.74 -13.70
N GLY A 193 -25.22 8.12 -13.50
CA GLY A 193 -26.09 7.52 -12.47
C GLY A 193 -26.34 6.04 -12.71
N LEU A 194 -26.70 5.65 -13.94
CA LEU A 194 -26.85 4.25 -14.35
C LEU A 194 -25.57 3.44 -14.16
N ALA A 195 -24.42 3.98 -14.62
CA ALA A 195 -23.12 3.30 -14.49
C ALA A 195 -22.69 3.12 -13.02
N LEU A 196 -22.95 4.12 -12.16
CA LEU A 196 -22.64 4.06 -10.73
C LEU A 196 -23.56 3.07 -10.01
N MET A 197 -24.86 3.05 -10.34
CA MET A 197 -25.83 2.09 -9.80
C MET A 197 -25.48 0.65 -10.22
N ALA A 198 -25.16 0.43 -11.50
CA ALA A 198 -24.71 -0.87 -12.00
C ALA A 198 -23.42 -1.35 -11.32
N MET A 199 -22.47 -0.44 -11.09
CA MET A 199 -21.24 -0.75 -10.33
C MET A 199 -21.54 -1.10 -8.88
N GLY A 200 -22.46 -0.39 -8.22
CA GLY A 200 -22.91 -0.69 -6.86
C GLY A 200 -23.61 -2.06 -6.75
N MET A 201 -24.53 -2.38 -7.68
CA MET A 201 -25.19 -3.68 -7.75
C MET A 201 -24.19 -4.82 -8.00
N CYS A 202 -23.27 -4.66 -8.95
CA CYS A 202 -22.22 -5.62 -9.24
C CYS A 202 -21.30 -5.87 -8.03
N TYR A 203 -20.88 -4.80 -7.35
CA TYR A 203 -20.07 -4.92 -6.13
C TYR A 203 -20.84 -5.60 -5.00
N GLY A 204 -22.11 -5.24 -4.77
CA GLY A 204 -22.97 -5.89 -3.77
C GLY A 204 -23.16 -7.39 -4.04
N PHE A 205 -23.37 -7.76 -5.31
CA PHE A 205 -23.43 -9.15 -5.74
C PHE A 205 -22.11 -9.90 -5.48
N CYS A 206 -20.95 -9.30 -5.80
CA CYS A 206 -19.65 -9.87 -5.47
C CYS A 206 -19.43 -10.04 -3.96
N VAL A 207 -19.85 -9.08 -3.13
CA VAL A 207 -19.79 -9.19 -1.67
C VAL A 207 -20.62 -10.38 -1.18
N PHE A 208 -21.88 -10.48 -1.62
CA PHE A 208 -22.81 -11.51 -1.19
C PHE A 208 -22.41 -12.92 -1.69
N CYS A 209 -22.19 -13.08 -3.00
CA CYS A 209 -21.95 -14.40 -3.61
C CYS A 209 -20.49 -14.86 -3.49
N CYS A 210 -19.51 -13.98 -3.66
CA CYS A 210 -18.10 -14.37 -3.72
C CYS A 210 -17.37 -14.19 -2.39
N TRP A 211 -17.70 -13.16 -1.60
CA TRP A 211 -16.89 -12.76 -0.45
C TRP A 211 -17.46 -13.15 0.92
N SER A 212 -18.75 -13.48 1.02
CA SER A 212 -19.41 -13.90 2.27
C SER A 212 -18.60 -14.94 3.07
N ARG A 213 -18.00 -15.93 2.40
CA ARG A 213 -17.13 -16.96 3.02
C ARG A 213 -15.88 -16.40 3.74
N TYR A 214 -15.36 -15.25 3.35
CA TYR A 214 -14.14 -14.64 3.91
C TYR A 214 -14.42 -13.62 5.02
N ILE A 215 -15.68 -13.20 5.20
CA ILE A 215 -16.12 -12.29 6.27
C ILE A 215 -15.69 -12.77 7.67
N PRO A 216 -15.92 -14.04 8.11
CA PRO A 216 -15.52 -14.47 9.46
C PRO A 216 -14.01 -14.39 9.69
N PHE A 217 -13.18 -14.64 8.67
CA PHE A 217 -11.74 -14.45 8.76
C PHE A 217 -11.37 -12.96 8.91
N THR A 218 -12.03 -12.09 8.14
CA THR A 218 -11.80 -10.63 8.21
C THR A 218 -12.15 -10.06 9.57
N ILE A 219 -13.22 -10.55 10.21
CA ILE A 219 -13.62 -10.18 11.59
C ILE A 219 -12.50 -10.51 12.58
N GLN A 220 -11.93 -11.72 12.54
CA GLN A 220 -10.86 -12.14 13.45
C GLN A 220 -9.54 -11.37 13.23
N VAL A 221 -9.24 -10.99 11.98
CA VAL A 221 -8.09 -10.11 11.68
C VAL A 221 -8.36 -8.69 12.21
N LEU A 222 -9.58 -8.15 12.07
CA LEU A 222 -9.92 -6.83 12.57
C LEU A 222 -9.88 -6.77 14.12
N GLU A 223 -10.37 -7.81 14.78
CA GLU A 223 -10.32 -8.00 16.23
C GLU A 223 -8.85 -7.99 16.73
N MET A 224 -7.98 -8.79 16.11
CA MET A 224 -6.52 -8.74 16.38
C MET A 224 -5.91 -7.35 16.14
N VAL A 225 -6.29 -6.67 15.06
CA VAL A 225 -5.79 -5.32 14.76
C VAL A 225 -6.26 -4.29 15.79
N ALA A 226 -7.49 -4.40 16.28
CA ALA A 226 -8.04 -3.55 17.33
C ALA A 226 -7.30 -3.76 18.66
N ASP A 227 -7.07 -5.02 19.07
CA ASP A 227 -6.34 -5.38 20.29
C ASP A 227 -4.90 -4.86 20.29
N VAL A 228 -4.18 -4.99 19.16
CA VAL A 228 -2.81 -4.46 19.04
C VAL A 228 -2.79 -2.94 19.09
N SER A 229 -3.80 -2.29 18.50
CA SER A 229 -3.92 -0.83 18.46
C SER A 229 -4.28 -0.25 19.83
N SER A 230 -5.17 -0.89 20.60
CA SER A 230 -5.52 -0.46 21.96
C SER A 230 -4.38 -0.66 22.95
N GLN A 231 -3.56 -1.72 22.77
CA GLN A 231 -2.30 -1.90 23.51
C GLN A 231 -1.22 -0.85 23.15
N ASN A 232 -1.36 -0.13 22.03
CA ASN A 232 -0.36 0.81 21.52
C ASN A 232 -0.99 2.13 21.05
N PRO A 233 -1.60 2.93 21.95
CA PRO A 233 -2.32 4.16 21.59
C PRO A 233 -1.45 5.17 20.81
N CYS A 234 -0.14 5.12 20.98
CA CYS A 234 0.82 5.92 20.20
C CYS A 234 0.72 5.68 18.67
N MET A 235 0.15 4.57 18.20
CA MET A 235 -0.15 4.36 16.78
C MET A 235 -1.12 5.42 16.23
N ILE A 236 -2.09 5.87 17.05
CA ILE A 236 -3.03 6.93 16.69
C ILE A 236 -2.27 8.25 16.51
N VAL A 237 -1.31 8.54 17.39
CA VAL A 237 -0.45 9.74 17.29
C VAL A 237 0.33 9.76 15.97
N VAL A 238 0.85 8.63 15.52
CA VAL A 238 1.54 8.56 14.20
C VAL A 238 0.56 8.72 13.03
N SER A 239 -0.69 8.29 13.14
CA SER A 239 -1.71 8.58 12.12
C SER A 239 -2.02 10.07 12.05
N VAL A 240 -2.18 10.74 13.20
CA VAL A 240 -2.42 12.19 13.27
C VAL A 240 -1.23 12.97 12.71
N LEU A 241 0.00 12.66 13.15
CA LEU A 241 1.21 13.31 12.65
C LEU A 241 1.41 13.07 11.14
N GLY A 242 1.13 11.87 10.65
CA GLY A 242 1.17 11.56 9.21
C GLY A 242 0.13 12.33 8.40
N ALA A 243 -1.09 12.48 8.93
CA ALA A 243 -2.14 13.29 8.30
C ALA A 243 -1.73 14.78 8.27
N CYS A 244 -1.30 15.35 9.40
CA CYS A 244 -0.83 16.73 9.48
C CYS A 244 0.36 16.99 8.53
N ALA A 245 1.37 16.12 8.53
CA ALA A 245 2.50 16.23 7.61
C ALA A 245 2.08 16.14 6.14
N SER A 246 1.12 15.27 5.80
CA SER A 246 0.59 15.19 4.44
C SER A 246 -0.18 16.44 4.04
N SER A 247 -1.00 17.01 4.93
CA SER A 247 -1.74 18.25 4.65
C SER A 247 -0.78 19.44 4.49
N VAL A 248 0.24 19.57 5.35
CA VAL A 248 1.29 20.60 5.20
C VAL A 248 2.04 20.43 3.88
N TRP A 249 2.41 19.21 3.48
CA TRP A 249 3.04 18.95 2.19
C TRP A 249 2.17 19.37 1.00
N ILE A 250 0.88 19.02 1.02
CA ILE A 250 -0.08 19.40 -0.02
C ILE A 250 -0.20 20.93 -0.11
N VAL A 251 -0.36 21.61 1.03
CA VAL A 251 -0.47 23.08 1.09
C VAL A 251 0.79 23.73 0.52
N MET A 252 1.98 23.40 1.02
CA MET A 252 3.26 23.97 0.51
C MET A 252 3.41 23.78 -1.00
N VAL A 253 3.26 22.55 -1.49
CA VAL A 253 3.44 22.26 -2.93
C VAL A 253 2.36 22.95 -3.78
N SER A 254 1.12 23.09 -3.27
CA SER A 254 0.04 23.81 -3.96
C SER A 254 0.26 25.34 -4.03
N VAL A 255 0.76 25.96 -2.96
CA VAL A 255 1.11 27.40 -2.93
C VAL A 255 2.26 27.68 -3.89
N CYS A 256 3.36 26.93 -3.80
CA CYS A 256 4.50 27.05 -4.71
C CYS A 256 4.07 26.87 -6.20
N TYR A 257 3.11 25.99 -6.50
CA TYR A 257 2.54 25.84 -7.85
C TYR A 257 1.67 27.03 -8.28
N ALA A 258 0.75 27.48 -7.43
CA ALA A 258 -0.12 28.63 -7.72
C ALA A 258 0.70 29.91 -7.98
N MET A 259 1.72 30.17 -7.15
CA MET A 259 2.65 31.30 -7.34
C MET A 259 3.39 31.22 -8.67
N THR A 260 3.85 30.03 -9.06
CA THR A 260 4.58 29.87 -10.34
C THR A 260 3.65 29.99 -11.55
N MET A 261 2.37 29.59 -11.42
CA MET A 261 1.34 29.80 -12.44
C MET A 261 1.03 31.29 -12.67
N LEU A 262 0.87 32.06 -11.58
CA LEU A 262 0.65 33.51 -11.66
C LEU A 262 1.85 34.25 -12.27
N LYS A 263 3.07 33.94 -11.85
CA LYS A 263 4.29 34.64 -12.33
C LYS A 263 4.58 34.42 -13.82
N HIS A 264 4.19 33.27 -14.37
CA HIS A 264 4.50 32.87 -15.76
C HIS A 264 3.28 32.87 -16.69
N GLU A 265 2.20 33.59 -16.35
CA GLU A 265 0.95 33.58 -17.14
C GLU A 265 1.17 33.88 -18.63
N LYS A 266 2.07 34.83 -18.96
CA LYS A 266 2.42 35.18 -20.35
C LYS A 266 3.10 34.04 -21.11
N ASP A 267 3.86 33.18 -20.43
CA ASP A 267 4.46 31.98 -21.01
C ASP A 267 3.41 30.87 -21.18
N TYR A 268 2.47 30.74 -20.24
CA TYR A 268 1.39 29.75 -20.31
C TYR A 268 0.32 30.09 -21.35
N ALA A 269 0.00 31.36 -21.56
CA ALA A 269 -0.99 31.81 -22.55
C ALA A 269 -0.62 31.39 -23.99
N ASN A 270 0.69 31.31 -24.28
CA ASN A 270 1.26 30.94 -25.57
C ASN A 270 1.52 29.43 -25.72
N GLN A 271 1.50 28.64 -24.64
CA GLN A 271 1.61 27.18 -24.74
C GLN A 271 0.26 26.55 -25.09
N ASN A 272 0.30 25.42 -25.82
CA ASN A 272 -0.89 24.67 -26.19
C ASN A 272 -1.71 24.29 -24.94
N LYS A 273 -2.85 24.97 -24.73
CA LYS A 273 -3.73 24.92 -23.54
C LYS A 273 -4.29 23.53 -23.16
N HIS A 274 -3.89 22.48 -23.87
CA HIS A 274 -4.35 21.10 -23.74
C HIS A 274 -3.23 20.10 -23.45
N LEU A 275 -1.96 20.47 -23.62
CA LEU A 275 -0.83 19.63 -23.23
C LEU A 275 -0.44 19.91 -21.78
N MET A 276 -0.21 18.85 -21.00
CA MET A 276 0.32 18.95 -19.65
C MET A 276 1.75 19.49 -19.73
N THR A 277 1.98 20.67 -19.16
CA THR A 277 3.26 21.37 -19.26
C THR A 277 4.35 20.61 -18.48
N PRO A 278 5.64 20.84 -18.76
CA PRO A 278 6.73 20.28 -17.96
C PRO A 278 6.60 20.64 -16.47
N LEU A 279 6.05 21.82 -16.15
CA LEU A 279 5.83 22.24 -14.77
C LEU A 279 4.70 21.45 -14.10
N ASP A 280 3.58 21.20 -14.79
CA ASP A 280 2.50 20.33 -14.30
C ASP A 280 3.01 18.93 -13.98
N PHE A 281 3.92 18.40 -14.80
CA PHE A 281 4.57 17.11 -14.57
C PHE A 281 5.43 17.12 -13.31
N VAL A 282 6.29 18.12 -13.14
CA VAL A 282 7.13 18.29 -11.93
C VAL A 282 6.26 18.47 -10.68
N PHE A 283 5.16 19.22 -10.77
CA PHE A 283 4.19 19.41 -9.69
C PHE A 283 3.50 18.10 -9.30
N VAL A 284 2.88 17.38 -10.24
CA VAL A 284 2.19 16.11 -9.99
C VAL A 284 3.17 15.06 -9.43
N LEU A 285 4.40 15.02 -9.95
CA LEU A 285 5.47 14.16 -9.45
C LEU A 285 5.85 14.50 -8.01
N THR A 286 6.12 15.77 -7.70
CA THR A 286 6.57 16.24 -6.38
C THR A 286 5.48 16.07 -5.32
N LEU A 287 4.24 16.47 -5.64
CA LEU A 287 3.07 16.29 -4.79
C LEU A 287 2.85 14.79 -4.47
N GLY A 288 2.79 13.96 -5.51
CA GLY A 288 2.60 12.51 -5.37
C GLY A 288 3.74 11.81 -4.63
N TRP A 289 4.98 12.25 -4.83
CA TRP A 289 6.15 11.66 -4.19
C TRP A 289 6.16 11.91 -2.68
N GLY A 290 6.02 13.15 -2.22
CA GLY A 290 6.05 13.46 -0.79
C GLY A 290 4.86 12.86 -0.02
N CYS A 291 3.64 12.94 -0.57
CA CYS A 291 2.49 12.23 0.00
C CYS A 291 2.74 10.70 0.08
N GLY A 292 3.36 10.13 -0.95
CA GLY A 292 3.77 8.72 -0.96
C GLY A 292 4.78 8.39 0.14
N VAL A 293 5.83 9.22 0.32
CA VAL A 293 6.84 9.04 1.39
C VAL A 293 6.18 9.03 2.76
N ILE A 294 5.35 10.03 3.07
CA ILE A 294 4.68 10.15 4.36
C ILE A 294 3.78 8.93 4.64
N ALA A 295 2.95 8.53 3.67
CA ALA A 295 2.09 7.36 3.80
C ALA A 295 2.88 6.05 4.00
N MET A 296 3.99 5.87 3.28
CA MET A 296 4.82 4.67 3.38
C MET A 296 5.69 4.63 4.64
N VAL A 297 6.10 5.77 5.20
CA VAL A 297 6.72 5.85 6.54
C VAL A 297 5.73 5.37 7.60
N CYS A 298 4.51 5.89 7.62
CA CYS A 298 3.47 5.46 8.56
C CYS A 298 3.15 3.97 8.42
N HIS A 299 2.96 3.49 7.17
CA HIS A 299 2.71 2.08 6.89
C HIS A 299 3.85 1.18 7.38
N THR A 300 5.11 1.54 7.09
CA THR A 300 6.29 0.77 7.53
C THR A 300 6.43 0.77 9.05
N ALA A 301 6.13 1.89 9.72
CA ALA A 301 6.10 1.96 11.17
C ALA A 301 5.04 1.01 11.77
N TYR A 302 3.83 0.94 11.20
CA TYR A 302 2.79 0.01 11.66
C TYR A 302 3.15 -1.45 11.40
N CYS A 303 3.63 -1.80 10.20
CA CYS A 303 4.15 -3.14 9.94
C CYS A 303 5.25 -3.52 10.95
N GLY A 304 6.12 -2.59 11.32
CA GLY A 304 7.11 -2.78 12.39
C GLY A 304 6.49 -3.04 13.76
N VAL A 305 5.45 -2.29 14.17
CA VAL A 305 4.72 -2.52 15.43
C VAL A 305 4.10 -3.92 15.46
N PHE A 306 3.31 -4.28 14.44
CA PHE A 306 2.70 -5.61 14.34
C PHE A 306 3.75 -6.72 14.37
N THR A 307 4.88 -6.56 13.67
CA THR A 307 5.97 -7.54 13.67
C THR A 307 6.62 -7.67 15.05
N ARG A 308 6.78 -6.58 15.80
CA ARG A 308 7.37 -6.60 17.16
C ARG A 308 6.43 -7.18 18.20
N TRP A 309 5.14 -6.88 18.10
CA TRP A 309 4.08 -7.49 18.91
C TRP A 309 3.99 -8.99 18.66
N TYR A 310 3.93 -9.41 17.38
CA TYR A 310 3.87 -10.82 16.98
C TYR A 310 5.05 -11.64 17.52
N PHE A 311 6.26 -11.05 17.51
CA PHE A 311 7.48 -11.67 18.05
C PHE A 311 7.73 -11.41 19.55
N ALA A 312 6.72 -10.92 20.28
CA ALA A 312 6.74 -10.67 21.73
C ALA A 312 8.03 -9.96 22.20
N GLN A 313 8.43 -8.90 21.51
CA GLN A 313 9.60 -8.11 21.89
C GLN A 313 9.36 -7.33 23.21
N PRO A 314 10.42 -6.97 23.95
CA PRO A 314 10.26 -6.07 25.10
C PRO A 314 10.31 -4.58 24.70
N GLY A 315 9.54 -3.76 25.40
CA GLY A 315 9.57 -2.29 25.34
C GLY A 315 8.77 -1.66 24.20
N ASN A 316 8.88 -0.33 24.04
CA ASN A 316 8.06 0.46 23.11
C ASN A 316 8.22 0.00 21.64
N TYR A 317 7.17 -0.62 21.09
CA TYR A 317 7.14 -1.13 19.71
C TYR A 317 7.17 -0.02 18.66
N LEU A 318 6.48 1.09 18.92
CA LEU A 318 6.31 2.16 17.96
C LEU A 318 7.63 2.89 17.72
N TRP A 319 8.30 3.38 18.76
CA TRP A 319 9.53 4.16 18.60
C TRP A 319 10.63 3.35 17.91
N LYS A 320 10.77 2.07 18.27
CA LYS A 320 11.70 1.13 17.62
C LYS A 320 11.36 0.85 16.16
N SER A 321 10.12 1.08 15.73
CA SER A 321 9.66 0.84 14.35
C SER A 321 9.72 2.11 13.50
N LEU A 322 9.24 3.23 14.06
CA LEU A 322 9.33 4.56 13.47
C LEU A 322 10.78 4.98 13.23
N ARG A 323 11.69 4.73 14.20
CA ARG A 323 13.14 4.98 14.01
C ARG A 323 13.70 4.19 12.83
N VAL A 324 13.30 2.93 12.64
CA VAL A 324 13.75 2.10 11.50
C VAL A 324 13.22 2.64 10.17
N ALA A 325 11.94 3.06 10.14
CA ALA A 325 11.32 3.67 8.96
C ALA A 325 11.95 5.03 8.59
N LEU A 326 12.28 5.87 9.56
CA LEU A 326 12.87 7.21 9.37
C LEU A 326 14.39 7.22 9.20
N THR A 327 15.08 6.10 9.42
CA THR A 327 16.55 6.02 9.26
C THR A 327 16.93 4.94 8.26
N THR A 328 17.07 3.69 8.71
CA THR A 328 17.65 2.58 7.95
C THR A 328 16.84 2.13 6.73
N SER A 329 15.55 2.47 6.68
CA SER A 329 14.65 2.13 5.57
C SER A 329 14.10 3.36 4.84
N PHE A 330 14.50 4.58 5.24
CA PHE A 330 13.95 5.81 4.68
C PHE A 330 14.31 5.99 3.19
N GLY A 331 15.56 5.68 2.80
CA GLY A 331 15.99 5.71 1.40
C GLY A 331 15.14 4.82 0.50
N SER A 332 14.91 3.57 0.90
CA SER A 332 14.10 2.61 0.14
C SER A 332 12.62 3.04 0.08
N ILE A 333 12.10 3.68 1.14
CA ILE A 333 10.76 4.30 1.14
C ILE A 333 10.71 5.45 0.13
N CYS A 334 11.70 6.36 0.14
CA CYS A 334 11.81 7.45 -0.84
C CYS A 334 11.85 6.92 -2.28
N PHE A 335 12.63 5.88 -2.56
CA PHE A 335 12.72 5.26 -3.88
C PHE A 335 11.41 4.58 -4.34
N GLY A 336 10.77 3.80 -3.44
CA GLY A 336 9.50 3.14 -3.73
C GLY A 336 8.38 4.15 -4.03
N SER A 337 8.28 5.20 -3.21
CA SER A 337 7.31 6.28 -3.40
C SER A 337 7.59 7.12 -4.66
N PHE A 338 8.87 7.39 -4.97
CA PHE A 338 9.27 8.05 -6.23
C PHE A 338 8.81 7.23 -7.44
N THR A 339 9.07 5.92 -7.44
CA THR A 339 8.70 5.02 -8.54
C THR A 339 7.18 5.03 -8.80
N ILE A 340 6.38 5.01 -7.74
CA ILE A 340 4.91 5.09 -7.85
C ILE A 340 4.47 6.47 -8.38
N ALA A 341 5.07 7.56 -7.89
CA ALA A 341 4.75 8.91 -8.33
C ALA A 341 5.14 9.17 -9.79
N ALA A 342 6.32 8.69 -10.24
CA ALA A 342 6.78 8.77 -11.61
C ALA A 342 5.84 8.04 -12.58
N ILE A 343 5.42 6.81 -12.26
CA ILE A 343 4.43 6.08 -13.06
C ILE A 343 3.10 6.84 -13.14
N ARG A 344 2.66 7.49 -12.04
CA ARG A 344 1.43 8.30 -12.03
C ARG A 344 1.56 9.59 -12.84
N ALA A 345 2.70 10.25 -12.82
CA ALA A 345 2.96 11.45 -13.62
C ALA A 345 3.02 11.10 -15.12
N VAL A 346 3.63 9.97 -15.50
CA VAL A 346 3.62 9.46 -16.88
C VAL A 346 2.21 9.04 -17.31
N GLU A 347 1.43 8.36 -16.45
CA GLU A 347 0.00 8.09 -16.71
C GLU A 347 -0.81 9.37 -16.96
N ALA A 348 -0.48 10.48 -16.30
CA ALA A 348 -1.15 11.76 -16.49
C ALA A 348 -0.76 12.40 -17.82
N LEU A 349 0.54 12.45 -18.14
CA LEU A 349 1.08 13.00 -19.39
C LEU A 349 0.57 12.24 -20.64
N VAL A 350 0.52 10.91 -20.60
CA VAL A 350 -0.07 10.10 -21.69
C VAL A 350 -1.56 10.42 -21.86
N ARG A 351 -2.29 10.65 -20.76
CA ARG A 351 -3.72 11.01 -20.82
C ARG A 351 -3.97 12.44 -21.28
N SER A 352 -3.04 13.39 -21.13
CA SER A 352 -3.17 14.72 -21.76
C SER A 352 -2.85 14.64 -23.26
N ALA A 353 -1.77 13.96 -23.66
CA ALA A 353 -1.41 13.79 -25.06
C ALA A 353 -2.53 13.08 -25.87
N GLN A 354 -3.15 12.04 -25.29
CA GLN A 354 -4.32 11.36 -25.91
C GLN A 354 -5.53 12.28 -26.09
N ARG A 355 -5.76 13.24 -25.18
CA ARG A 355 -6.86 14.22 -25.31
C ARG A 355 -6.58 15.19 -26.44
N GLN A 356 -5.36 15.73 -26.52
CA GLN A 356 -4.97 16.65 -27.58
C GLN A 356 -5.10 15.99 -28.97
N ALA A 357 -4.55 14.78 -29.15
CA ALA A 357 -4.70 14.05 -30.42
C ALA A 357 -6.18 13.76 -30.80
N SER A 358 -7.08 13.61 -29.81
CA SER A 358 -8.51 13.46 -30.04
C SER A 358 -9.21 14.78 -30.42
N SER A 359 -8.68 15.92 -29.97
CA SER A 359 -9.16 17.26 -30.33
C SER A 359 -8.69 17.68 -31.72
N ASP A 360 -7.41 17.46 -32.03
CA ASP A 360 -6.81 17.83 -33.32
C ASP A 360 -7.43 17.03 -34.48
N GLY A 361 -7.69 15.73 -34.26
CA GLY A 361 -8.38 14.88 -35.24
C GLY A 361 -9.81 15.31 -35.58
N ALA A 362 -10.50 16.01 -34.67
CA ALA A 362 -11.83 16.56 -34.92
C ALA A 362 -11.79 17.87 -35.74
N GLY A 363 -10.65 18.55 -35.81
CA GLY A 363 -10.46 19.77 -36.62
C GLY A 363 -10.12 19.50 -38.09
N LEU A 364 -9.75 18.26 -38.44
CA LEU A 364 -9.37 17.87 -39.80
C LEU A 364 -10.51 17.24 -40.63
N GLU A 365 -11.69 17.02 -40.04
CA GLU A 365 -12.94 16.96 -40.82
C GLU A 365 -13.33 18.38 -41.24
N GLY A 366 -12.55 18.95 -42.16
CA GLY A 366 -12.91 20.19 -42.84
C GLY A 366 -14.28 20.05 -43.52
N PRO A 367 -15.05 21.15 -43.67
CA PRO A 367 -16.37 21.09 -44.27
C PRO A 367 -16.27 20.49 -45.67
N ARG A 368 -16.82 19.28 -45.85
CA ARG A 368 -17.06 18.75 -47.21
C ARG A 368 -17.91 19.80 -47.92
N GLY A 369 -17.41 20.28 -49.06
CA GLY A 369 -18.09 21.29 -49.85
C GLY A 369 -19.51 20.85 -50.19
N PRO A 370 -20.42 21.79 -50.48
CA PRO A 370 -21.81 21.47 -50.74
C PRO A 370 -21.92 20.64 -52.03
N GLU A 371 -21.99 19.31 -51.88
CA GLU A 371 -22.56 18.45 -52.92
C GLU A 371 -24.02 18.84 -53.06
N THR A 372 -24.32 19.51 -54.17
CA THR A 372 -25.67 19.80 -54.63
C THR A 372 -26.45 18.50 -54.81
N GLN A 373 -27.40 18.23 -53.91
CA GLN A 373 -28.52 17.36 -54.24
C GLN A 373 -29.84 17.93 -53.72
N HIS A 374 -30.86 17.82 -54.58
CA HIS A 374 -32.15 18.46 -54.39
C HIS A 374 -32.92 17.90 -53.19
N GLY A 375 -33.45 18.82 -52.38
CA GLY A 375 -34.82 18.77 -51.87
C GLY A 375 -35.21 17.62 -50.93
N GLY A 376 -35.32 17.92 -49.63
CA GLY A 376 -36.31 17.26 -48.77
C GLY A 376 -35.87 16.95 -47.34
N LEU A 377 -36.59 17.57 -46.39
CA LEU A 377 -36.66 17.28 -44.95
C LEU A 377 -35.41 17.53 -44.08
N CYS A 378 -35.61 18.42 -43.10
CA CYS A 378 -34.63 18.85 -42.12
C CYS A 378 -34.33 17.78 -41.04
N ALA A 379 -33.08 17.72 -40.59
CA ALA A 379 -32.67 17.08 -39.34
C ALA A 379 -31.69 18.01 -38.58
N PRO A 380 -31.83 18.21 -37.25
CA PRO A 380 -30.98 19.13 -36.50
C PRO A 380 -29.60 18.55 -36.15
N VAL A 381 -28.58 19.41 -36.15
CA VAL A 381 -27.17 19.06 -35.93
C VAL A 381 -26.76 19.34 -34.47
N HIS A 382 -26.01 18.41 -33.86
CA HIS A 382 -25.81 18.29 -32.41
C HIS A 382 -24.51 18.94 -31.90
N PRO A 383 -24.55 19.95 -31.00
CA PRO A 383 -23.35 20.53 -30.41
C PRO A 383 -22.84 19.71 -29.21
N ARG A 384 -21.65 19.12 -29.34
CA ARG A 384 -20.90 18.50 -28.24
C ARG A 384 -19.42 18.83 -28.33
N HIS A 385 -18.87 19.68 -27.44
CA HIS A 385 -17.53 19.42 -26.85
C HIS A 385 -17.06 20.28 -25.65
N VAL A 386 -17.63 21.45 -25.36
CA VAL A 386 -16.97 22.44 -24.48
C VAL A 386 -17.03 22.13 -22.97
N ASP A 387 -18.15 21.63 -22.43
CA ASP A 387 -18.38 21.54 -20.96
C ASP A 387 -17.69 20.34 -20.23
N ARG A 388 -16.58 19.80 -20.76
CA ARG A 388 -15.96 18.55 -20.24
C ARG A 388 -14.77 18.72 -19.28
N MET A 389 -14.23 19.93 -19.13
CA MET A 389 -12.97 20.15 -18.40
C MET A 389 -13.10 20.25 -16.87
N HIS A 390 -13.96 21.14 -16.35
CA HIS A 390 -13.90 21.51 -14.92
C HIS A 390 -14.25 20.38 -13.93
N ARG A 391 -15.14 19.44 -14.30
CA ARG A 391 -15.69 18.45 -13.34
C ARG A 391 -14.83 17.21 -13.08
N ARG A 392 -13.67 17.04 -13.75
CA ARG A 392 -12.88 15.79 -13.67
C ARG A 392 -11.63 15.87 -12.79
N SER A 393 -11.15 17.07 -12.44
CA SER A 393 -9.92 17.24 -11.64
C SER A 393 -10.10 16.82 -10.18
N PHE A 394 -11.23 17.19 -9.52
CA PHE A 394 -11.54 16.76 -8.15
C PHE A 394 -11.63 15.23 -7.99
N GLY A 395 -12.09 14.52 -9.02
CA GLY A 395 -12.21 13.06 -9.03
C GLY A 395 -10.88 12.31 -9.05
N VAL A 396 -9.73 12.99 -9.16
CA VAL A 396 -8.39 12.39 -9.12
C VAL A 396 -7.89 12.27 -7.67
N LEU A 397 -8.00 13.34 -6.87
CA LEU A 397 -7.60 13.35 -5.45
C LEU A 397 -8.31 12.26 -4.63
N GLN A 398 -9.61 12.09 -4.82
CA GLN A 398 -10.39 11.06 -4.12
C GLN A 398 -10.04 9.61 -4.58
N ARG A 399 -9.51 9.43 -5.80
CA ARG A 399 -9.05 8.12 -6.30
C ARG A 399 -7.60 7.79 -5.94
N LEU A 400 -6.80 8.79 -5.52
CA LEU A 400 -5.41 8.60 -5.11
C LEU A 400 -5.31 7.85 -3.77
N GLY A 401 -6.16 8.19 -2.78
CA GLY A 401 -6.15 7.51 -1.48
C GLY A 401 -6.52 6.02 -1.53
N LEU A 402 -7.53 5.64 -2.33
CA LEU A 402 -8.08 4.28 -2.33
C LEU A 402 -7.33 3.26 -3.23
N ARG A 403 -6.39 3.70 -4.09
CA ARG A 403 -5.66 2.79 -5.00
C ARG A 403 -4.28 2.35 -4.49
N ALA A 404 -3.74 2.98 -3.45
CA ALA A 404 -2.41 2.68 -2.91
C ALA A 404 -2.26 1.24 -2.33
N VAL A 405 -3.37 0.58 -1.96
CA VAL A 405 -3.36 -0.74 -1.30
C VAL A 405 -3.26 -1.93 -2.29
N ARG A 406 -3.47 -1.71 -3.60
CA ARG A 406 -3.49 -2.80 -4.59
C ARG A 406 -2.15 -3.52 -4.90
N PRO A 407 -0.95 -2.89 -4.83
CA PRO A 407 0.30 -3.54 -5.25
C PRO A 407 0.67 -4.81 -4.45
N ALA A 408 0.33 -4.86 -3.16
CA ALA A 408 0.66 -5.99 -2.28
C ALA A 408 0.07 -7.33 -2.76
N ARG A 409 -1.04 -7.30 -3.52
CA ARG A 409 -1.73 -8.51 -3.98
C ARG A 409 -0.93 -9.28 -5.04
N HIS A 410 -0.17 -8.61 -5.90
CA HIS A 410 0.70 -9.29 -6.88
C HIS A 410 1.96 -9.88 -6.25
N LEU A 411 2.50 -9.24 -5.21
CA LEU A 411 3.66 -9.78 -4.47
C LEU A 411 3.28 -11.05 -3.70
N LEU A 412 2.13 -11.04 -3.01
CA LEU A 412 1.59 -12.21 -2.30
C LEU A 412 1.25 -13.39 -3.23
N LEU A 413 0.79 -13.12 -4.45
CA LEU A 413 0.51 -14.18 -5.43
C LEU A 413 1.81 -14.83 -5.95
N ARG A 414 2.86 -14.05 -6.27
CA ARG A 414 4.17 -14.62 -6.66
C ARG A 414 4.84 -15.44 -5.55
N VAL A 415 4.75 -15.00 -4.29
CA VAL A 415 5.27 -15.77 -3.15
C VAL A 415 4.49 -17.09 -2.98
N ARG A 416 3.18 -17.10 -3.25
CA ARG A 416 2.35 -18.31 -3.22
C ARG A 416 2.65 -19.28 -4.37
N GLU A 417 2.93 -18.78 -5.57
CA GLU A 417 3.32 -19.62 -6.72
C GLU A 417 4.70 -20.27 -6.50
N ASN A 418 5.68 -19.53 -5.97
CA ASN A 418 7.01 -20.08 -5.67
C ASN A 418 7.00 -21.15 -4.56
N HIS A 419 6.01 -21.14 -3.66
CA HIS A 419 5.84 -22.17 -2.63
C HIS A 419 5.06 -23.42 -3.11
N LEU A 420 4.54 -23.43 -4.34
CA LEU A 420 3.73 -24.54 -4.88
C LEU A 420 4.44 -25.40 -5.93
N GLN A 421 5.77 -25.31 -6.06
CA GLN A 421 6.56 -26.38 -6.70
C GLN A 421 6.81 -27.53 -5.73
N PRO A 422 6.16 -28.71 -5.90
CA PRO A 422 6.53 -29.89 -5.13
C PRO A 422 7.90 -30.40 -5.60
N HIS A 423 8.85 -30.55 -4.68
CA HIS A 423 10.05 -31.34 -4.92
C HIS A 423 9.63 -32.78 -5.28
N ARG A 424 9.71 -33.14 -6.57
CA ARG A 424 9.68 -34.54 -7.00
C ARG A 424 10.95 -35.23 -6.52
N LEU A 425 10.89 -35.81 -5.33
CA LEU A 425 11.92 -36.74 -4.88
C LEU A 425 11.89 -38.00 -5.77
N GLN A 426 13.08 -38.36 -6.22
CA GLN A 426 13.34 -39.36 -7.25
C GLN A 426 13.27 -40.75 -6.63
N GLN A 427 12.13 -41.43 -6.75
CA GLN A 427 11.98 -42.80 -6.26
C GLN A 427 12.84 -43.77 -7.08
N ARG A 428 13.74 -44.45 -6.37
CA ARG A 428 14.61 -45.53 -6.87
C ARG A 428 13.83 -46.86 -6.72
N PRO A 429 13.69 -47.68 -7.76
CA PRO A 429 13.05 -48.99 -7.62
C PRO A 429 14.07 -49.98 -7.04
N GLU A 430 13.77 -50.58 -5.90
CA GLU A 430 14.50 -51.75 -5.41
C GLU A 430 13.83 -53.04 -5.89
N HIS A 431 14.67 -53.94 -6.42
CA HIS A 431 14.29 -55.31 -6.74
C HIS A 431 14.27 -56.15 -5.46
N HIS A 432 13.19 -56.88 -5.22
CA HIS A 432 13.27 -58.11 -4.43
C HIS A 432 12.50 -59.26 -5.09
N ARG A 433 13.27 -60.25 -5.56
CA ARG A 433 12.92 -61.68 -5.44
C ARG A 433 12.85 -61.99 -3.94
N GLY A 434 12.06 -62.92 -3.42
CA GLY A 434 11.39 -64.09 -3.99
C GLY A 434 11.41 -65.21 -2.92
N SER A 435 10.64 -66.29 -3.10
CA SER A 435 10.42 -67.40 -2.14
C SER A 435 9.57 -67.03 -0.90
N ALA A 436 8.88 -67.96 -0.23
CA ALA A 436 8.22 -69.23 -0.63
C ALA A 436 7.40 -69.73 0.60
N ASP A 437 6.33 -70.51 0.38
CA ASP A 437 5.64 -71.40 1.34
C ASP A 437 5.02 -70.74 2.62
N GLN A 438 3.89 -71.15 3.24
CA GLN A 438 3.19 -72.43 3.20
C GLN A 438 1.76 -72.37 3.86
N LEU A 439 0.76 -72.96 3.19
CA LEU A 439 -0.42 -73.71 3.71
C LEU A 439 -1.54 -73.14 4.65
N ARG A 440 -2.75 -73.68 4.39
CA ARG A 440 -4.05 -73.70 5.14
C ARG A 440 -4.87 -72.39 5.23
N GLY A 441 -6.20 -72.37 4.99
CA GLY A 441 -7.09 -73.41 4.43
C GLY A 441 -8.60 -73.15 4.67
N GLU A 442 -9.44 -73.57 3.69
CA GLU A 442 -10.90 -73.86 3.81
C GLU A 442 -11.90 -72.68 4.10
N PRO A 443 -13.23 -72.83 3.80
CA PRO A 443 -13.97 -71.79 3.07
C PRO A 443 -15.40 -71.50 3.58
N ARG A 444 -16.14 -70.60 2.89
CA ARG A 444 -17.59 -70.75 2.61
C ARG A 444 -18.13 -69.71 1.59
N ARG A 445 -18.80 -70.24 0.55
CA ARG A 445 -20.08 -69.83 -0.09
C ARG A 445 -20.67 -68.50 0.44
N ALA A 446 -21.09 -67.50 -0.37
CA ALA A 446 -22.12 -67.50 -1.43
C ALA A 446 -22.24 -66.05 -2.05
N LEU A 447 -23.01 -65.66 -3.09
CA LEU A 447 -23.90 -66.28 -4.12
C LEU A 447 -24.04 -65.32 -5.36
N VAL A 448 -24.78 -65.76 -6.42
CA VAL A 448 -25.58 -64.97 -7.43
C VAL A 448 -24.98 -63.73 -8.17
N ARG A 449 -24.41 -63.98 -9.37
CA ARG A 449 -24.85 -63.57 -10.76
C ARG A 449 -25.92 -62.45 -10.98
N PRO A 450 -26.12 -61.93 -12.23
CA PRO A 450 -25.15 -61.60 -13.32
C PRO A 450 -25.49 -60.33 -14.17
N GLY A 451 -24.59 -59.93 -15.08
CA GLY A 451 -24.91 -59.16 -16.31
C GLY A 451 -24.38 -57.70 -16.37
N GLY A 452 -23.85 -57.18 -17.48
CA GLY A 452 -23.56 -57.85 -18.76
C GLY A 452 -22.87 -56.96 -19.82
N ARG A 453 -22.54 -57.58 -20.98
CA ARG A 453 -22.18 -57.01 -22.31
C ARG A 453 -21.00 -56.03 -22.48
N VAL A 454 -19.86 -56.65 -22.77
CA VAL A 454 -18.89 -56.37 -23.85
C VAL A 454 -19.34 -55.45 -25.01
N ARG A 455 -18.53 -54.40 -25.28
CA ARG A 455 -17.98 -53.91 -26.59
C ARG A 455 -17.11 -52.68 -26.25
N GLY A 456 -15.91 -52.43 -26.77
CA GLY A 456 -15.06 -53.13 -27.72
C GLY A 456 -14.30 -52.11 -28.61
N ARG A 457 -13.10 -52.48 -29.09
CA ARG A 457 -12.34 -51.89 -30.24
C ARG A 457 -11.23 -50.84 -29.98
N ARG A 458 -10.01 -51.38 -29.93
CA ARG A 458 -8.78 -51.03 -30.70
C ARG A 458 -8.06 -49.67 -30.58
N ASP A 459 -6.77 -49.82 -30.25
CA ASP A 459 -5.57 -49.41 -30.99
C ASP A 459 -5.26 -47.92 -31.25
N GLY A 460 -4.10 -47.48 -30.77
CA GLY A 460 -3.59 -46.12 -30.98
C GLY A 460 -2.19 -45.86 -30.38
N LEU A 461 -1.20 -46.72 -30.65
CA LEU A 461 0.20 -46.38 -30.33
C LEU A 461 0.68 -45.17 -31.13
N ARG A 462 1.16 -44.11 -30.48
CA ARG A 462 2.21 -43.23 -31.02
C ARG A 462 3.23 -42.86 -29.95
N ALA A 463 4.49 -42.77 -30.39
CA ALA A 463 5.66 -42.76 -29.54
C ALA A 463 6.06 -41.36 -29.02
N LEU A 464 6.88 -41.38 -27.97
CA LEU A 464 7.51 -40.23 -27.30
C LEU A 464 8.51 -39.48 -28.20
N PRO A 465 8.86 -38.24 -27.81
CA PRO A 465 10.27 -37.86 -27.70
C PRO A 465 10.68 -37.58 -26.24
N ARG A 466 11.87 -38.07 -25.85
CA ARG A 466 12.50 -37.77 -24.55
C ARG A 466 13.23 -36.41 -24.59
N PRO A 467 13.27 -35.62 -23.50
CA PRO A 467 14.12 -34.44 -23.42
C PRO A 467 15.61 -34.82 -23.22
N ARG A 468 16.51 -34.00 -23.76
CA ARG A 468 17.98 -34.14 -23.63
C ARG A 468 18.48 -33.60 -22.28
N PRO A 469 19.51 -34.20 -21.65
CA PRO A 469 20.20 -33.63 -20.50
C PRO A 469 21.22 -32.54 -20.91
N PRO A 470 21.64 -31.65 -19.98
CA PRO A 470 22.56 -30.54 -20.27
C PRO A 470 24.03 -30.99 -20.43
N VAL A 471 24.75 -30.27 -21.28
CA VAL A 471 26.18 -30.52 -21.59
C VAL A 471 27.08 -29.80 -20.59
N HIS A 472 27.97 -30.54 -19.93
CA HIS A 472 29.13 -29.97 -19.23
C HIS A 472 30.24 -29.64 -20.24
N HIS A 473 30.70 -28.39 -20.28
CA HIS A 473 31.99 -28.05 -20.86
C HIS A 473 33.04 -27.81 -19.78
N ARG A 474 34.10 -28.63 -19.79
CA ARG A 474 35.32 -28.46 -18.98
C ARG A 474 36.54 -28.85 -19.81
N ARG A 475 37.27 -27.86 -20.33
CA ARG A 475 38.67 -27.87 -20.80
C ARG A 475 39.14 -26.40 -20.80
N GLY A 476 40.37 -26.04 -20.41
CA GLY A 476 41.46 -26.82 -19.83
C GLY A 476 42.79 -26.61 -20.55
N GLY A 477 43.67 -25.78 -19.97
CA GLY A 477 45.06 -25.55 -20.41
C GLY A 477 45.23 -24.69 -21.67
N ALA A 478 46.40 -24.10 -21.95
CA ALA A 478 47.61 -23.90 -21.14
C ALA A 478 48.52 -22.88 -21.86
N GLY A 479 49.52 -22.28 -21.17
CA GLY A 479 50.70 -21.73 -21.87
C GLY A 479 51.30 -20.42 -21.36
N GLY A 480 52.45 -20.52 -20.68
CA GLY A 480 53.60 -19.65 -20.97
C GLY A 480 53.80 -18.38 -20.13
N PRO A 481 55.04 -17.84 -20.03
CA PRO A 481 55.48 -17.17 -18.81
C PRO A 481 56.12 -15.77 -18.98
N ASP A 482 56.37 -15.16 -17.81
CA ASP A 482 57.47 -14.23 -17.49
C ASP A 482 57.50 -12.82 -18.15
N ARG A 483 57.28 -11.76 -17.34
CA ARG A 483 58.30 -10.70 -17.13
C ARG A 483 57.95 -9.67 -16.02
N ARG A 484 58.80 -9.72 -15.00
CA ARG A 484 59.26 -8.68 -14.04
C ARG A 484 58.93 -7.19 -14.32
N LEU A 485 58.54 -6.46 -13.26
CA LEU A 485 59.10 -5.17 -12.74
C LEU A 485 58.16 -4.64 -11.62
N ARG A 486 58.44 -4.68 -10.31
CA ARG A 486 59.52 -4.11 -9.45
C ARG A 486 59.42 -2.58 -9.21
N ARG A 487 58.76 -2.18 -8.10
CA ARG A 487 59.09 -1.03 -7.19
C ARG A 487 58.25 -1.16 -5.90
N ARG A 488 58.83 -1.63 -4.77
CA ARG A 488 59.39 -0.82 -3.64
C ARG A 488 58.41 0.23 -3.11
N ARG A 489 57.77 -0.04 -1.95
CA ARG A 489 58.21 0.27 -0.56
C ARG A 489 57.98 1.75 -0.18
N HIS A 490 57.12 2.00 0.83
CA HIS A 490 57.54 2.57 2.12
C HIS A 490 56.45 2.46 3.22
N ARG A 491 56.81 1.87 4.36
CA ARG A 491 56.28 2.22 5.71
C ARG A 491 57.14 3.39 6.24
N PRO A 492 56.64 4.21 7.17
CA PRO A 492 57.10 4.09 8.57
C PRO A 492 55.94 4.34 9.60
N PRO A 493 56.13 4.80 10.86
CA PRO A 493 56.11 3.87 11.99
C PRO A 493 55.21 4.28 13.19
N ASN A 494 55.14 3.40 14.20
CA ASN A 494 54.69 3.77 15.55
C ASN A 494 55.71 4.68 16.24
N LEU A 495 55.25 5.52 17.18
CA LEU A 495 56.07 6.07 18.26
C LEU A 495 55.26 6.17 19.56
N GLN A 496 55.97 6.15 20.68
CA GLN A 496 55.45 5.86 22.01
C GLN A 496 56.01 6.90 23.00
N GLN A 497 55.20 7.32 23.98
CA GLN A 497 55.61 7.72 25.34
C GLN A 497 56.42 9.01 25.61
N ARG A 498 55.79 9.96 26.32
CA ARG A 498 56.26 10.68 27.54
C ARG A 498 55.02 11.39 28.14
N GLN A 499 54.58 11.12 29.37
CA GLN A 499 55.12 11.43 30.71
C GLN A 499 54.99 12.90 31.15
N GLN A 500 54.76 13.06 32.47
CA GLN A 500 54.58 14.28 33.28
C GLN A 500 53.15 14.88 33.23
N GLY A 501 52.48 15.19 34.35
CA GLY A 501 52.86 14.95 35.75
C GLY A 501 51.66 15.06 36.72
N ASN A 502 51.84 14.57 37.95
CA ASN A 502 50.89 14.67 39.08
C ASN A 502 51.64 15.36 40.24
N PRO A 503 51.01 16.32 40.93
CA PRO A 503 50.67 16.07 42.35
C PRO A 503 49.29 16.68 42.75
N ARG A 504 48.63 16.38 43.88
CA ARG A 504 48.59 15.30 44.90
C ARG A 504 47.76 15.89 46.08
N VAL A 505 46.88 15.12 46.74
CA VAL A 505 46.23 15.39 48.07
C VAL A 505 45.28 16.64 48.13
N LEU A 506 44.22 16.79 48.96
CA LEU A 506 43.76 16.23 50.25
C LEU A 506 42.21 16.12 50.37
N GLY A 507 41.74 15.24 51.26
CA GLY A 507 40.40 15.26 51.90
C GLY A 507 39.27 14.57 51.11
N GLY A 508 38.46 13.65 51.65
CA GLY A 508 38.31 13.17 53.03
C GLY A 508 36.89 13.47 53.54
N GLY A 509 36.00 12.48 53.56
CA GLY A 509 34.59 12.69 53.94
C GLY A 509 33.74 11.42 53.92
N SER A 510 33.79 10.64 55.00
CA SER A 510 33.01 9.43 55.22
C SER A 510 31.63 9.71 55.83
N GLY A 511 30.56 9.03 55.35
CA GLY A 511 29.23 9.05 55.98
C GLY A 511 28.31 7.94 55.44
N PRO A 512 27.33 7.42 56.23
CA PRO A 512 26.85 6.04 56.09
C PRO A 512 25.51 5.88 55.32
N PRO A 513 25.12 4.65 54.95
CA PRO A 513 23.90 4.38 54.19
C PRO A 513 22.63 4.29 55.06
N ALA A 514 21.55 4.93 54.63
CA ALA A 514 20.22 4.80 55.24
C ALA A 514 19.51 3.51 54.79
N ARG A 515 18.93 2.80 55.76
CA ARG A 515 18.16 1.55 55.58
C ARG A 515 16.66 1.82 55.49
N GLU A 516 16.00 1.15 54.53
CA GLU A 516 14.62 0.61 54.63
C GLU A 516 13.46 1.64 54.82
N PRO A 517 12.16 1.30 54.58
CA PRO A 517 11.51 0.03 54.90
C PRO A 517 10.88 -0.77 53.74
N ARG A 518 10.87 -2.08 53.95
CA ARG A 518 9.92 -3.04 53.35
C ARG A 518 8.48 -2.58 53.57
N VAL A 519 7.66 -2.66 52.53
CA VAL A 519 6.20 -2.80 52.67
C VAL A 519 5.81 -4.24 52.34
N ARG A 520 5.21 -4.94 53.31
CA ARG A 520 4.62 -6.27 53.10
C ARG A 520 3.14 -6.13 52.73
N GLY A 521 2.74 -6.78 51.65
CA GLY A 521 1.49 -7.54 51.51
C GLY A 521 0.14 -6.82 51.60
N HIS A 522 -0.65 -6.94 50.53
CA HIS A 522 -1.92 -7.69 50.61
C HIS A 522 -2.30 -8.24 49.22
N PRO A 523 -2.98 -9.40 49.12
CA PRO A 523 -3.34 -9.99 47.83
C PRO A 523 -4.77 -9.60 47.44
N TYR A 524 -4.96 -9.05 46.23
CA TYR A 524 -6.28 -9.00 45.60
C TYR A 524 -6.50 -10.22 44.73
N GLY A 525 -7.12 -11.24 45.31
CA GLY A 525 -7.87 -12.23 44.55
C GLY A 525 -9.21 -11.63 44.14
N ALA A 526 -9.47 -11.53 42.84
CA ALA A 526 -10.80 -11.20 42.31
C ALA A 526 -11.23 -12.32 41.36
N GLN A 527 -12.25 -13.06 41.76
CA GLN A 527 -12.90 -14.07 40.93
C GLN A 527 -13.54 -13.38 39.71
N CYS A 528 -13.15 -13.75 38.50
CA CYS A 528 -14.02 -13.53 37.34
C CYS A 528 -14.93 -14.76 37.20
N LYS A 529 -16.22 -14.57 37.48
CA LYS A 529 -17.22 -15.65 37.48
C LYS A 529 -17.44 -16.21 36.08
N ASP A 530 -17.62 -17.52 36.06
CA ASP A 530 -18.38 -18.23 35.05
C ASP A 530 -19.74 -17.53 34.81
N SER A 531 -20.08 -17.23 33.57
CA SER A 531 -21.43 -16.80 33.18
C SER A 531 -21.71 -17.18 31.74
N ARG A 532 -22.28 -18.38 31.60
CA ARG A 532 -22.91 -18.85 30.37
C ARG A 532 -24.09 -17.94 30.01
N ARG A 533 -24.11 -17.41 28.79
CA ARG A 533 -25.25 -17.42 27.86
C ARG A 533 -24.80 -17.01 26.47
#